data_AF-A0A371ILF0-F1
#
_entry.id   AF-A0A371ILF0-F1
#
_cell.length_a   1.000
_cell.length_b   1.000
_cell.length_c   1.000
_cell.angle_alpha   90.00
_cell.angle_beta   90.00
_cell.angle_gamma   90.00
#
_symmetry.space_group_name_H-M   'P 1'
#
loop_
_entity.id
_entity.type
_entity.pdbx_description
1 polymer ?
#
loop_
_entity_poly.entity_id
_entity_poly.type
_entity_poly.pdbx_seq_one_letter_code
_entity_poly.pdbx_strand_id
1 'polypeptide(L)'
;MTELCFAEFAKYLQSAMQPPNDDKDVVELLLGWITDMPSVVDKKGNPIHLAPSLISDLLKRKVDVPKAIKNACTTRKMINEAKKHCSDMVIPFLNPVVSDDMFEAMGRAVEDDEIIAAKKKKELAILLENEKEAEFLGQLLIYVINRENRISNTPVVSEDIPLLAEADYECPICHAPLVEYVKNTPVKKYEVVNIFPSDISGCASEFALIPRPKRVDAPANRIALCRDHAEEYEIEPTAEDYVQLREMKDRLSAAYSLRVDINDAALEDEIQSVLYGLSRNNRRYETGGASAGCIAVRPENSSGEPLVEE
;
A
#
# COMPACT_ATOMS: atom_id res chain seq x y z
N MET A 1 16.61 8.90 4.35
CA MET A 1 15.38 9.24 3.62
C MET A 1 14.35 9.60 4.68
N THR A 2 14.25 10.89 4.99
CA THR A 2 13.23 11.43 5.88
C THR A 2 12.03 11.76 5.02
N GLU A 3 10.99 10.93 5.10
CA GLU A 3 9.74 11.19 4.40
C GLU A 3 8.81 11.94 5.35
N LEU A 4 8.56 13.22 5.06
CA LEU A 4 7.68 14.04 5.84
C LEU A 4 6.23 13.67 5.52
N CYS A 5 5.61 12.98 6.48
CA CYS A 5 4.23 12.52 6.45
C CYS A 5 3.46 13.04 7.66
N PHE A 6 2.17 12.71 7.74
CA PHE A 6 1.31 13.19 8.83
C PHE A 6 1.85 12.80 10.22
N ALA A 7 2.32 11.57 10.40
CA ALA A 7 2.86 11.10 11.67
C ALA A 7 4.11 11.88 12.11
N GLU A 8 5.04 12.15 11.18
CA GLU A 8 6.25 12.91 11.48
C GLU A 8 5.92 14.38 11.78
N PHE A 9 5.00 14.97 11.01
CA PHE A 9 4.49 16.32 11.29
C PHE A 9 3.87 16.41 12.70
N ALA A 10 3.01 15.45 13.07
CA ALA A 10 2.39 15.42 14.39
C ALA A 10 3.43 15.30 15.51
N LYS A 11 4.47 14.46 15.34
CA LYS A 11 5.56 14.33 16.32
C LYS A 11 6.38 15.61 16.47
N TYR A 12 6.71 16.28 15.36
CA TYR A 12 7.39 17.57 15.43
C TYR A 12 6.54 18.56 16.22
N LEU A 13 5.25 18.68 15.89
CA LEU A 13 4.35 19.59 16.58
C LEU A 13 4.26 19.28 18.08
N GLN A 14 4.04 18.01 18.43
CA GLN A 14 3.94 17.52 19.80
C GLN A 14 5.18 17.88 20.65
N SER A 15 6.38 17.90 20.05
CA SER A 15 7.62 18.20 20.75
C SER A 15 7.70 19.62 21.30
N ALA A 16 6.94 20.56 20.73
CA ALA A 16 6.86 21.95 21.17
C ALA A 16 5.50 22.34 21.76
N MET A 17 4.54 21.43 21.85
CA MET A 17 3.23 21.72 22.46
C MET A 17 3.30 21.72 24.00
N GLN A 18 2.57 22.64 24.61
CA GLN A 18 2.29 22.60 26.05
C GLN A 18 1.23 21.54 26.38
N PRO A 19 1.24 20.93 27.58
CA PRO A 19 0.18 20.01 27.99
C PRO A 19 -1.21 20.69 27.97
N PRO A 20 -2.27 19.99 27.55
CA PRO A 20 -2.29 18.59 27.12
C PRO A 20 -1.71 18.41 25.71
N ASN A 21 -0.82 17.44 25.55
CA ASN A 21 -0.11 17.14 24.30
C ASN A 21 0.07 15.63 24.08
N ASP A 22 -0.80 14.80 24.65
CA ASP A 22 -0.78 13.37 24.37
C ASP A 22 -1.18 13.12 22.90
N ASP A 23 -0.87 11.93 22.39
CA ASP A 23 -1.16 11.52 21.00
C ASP A 23 -2.60 11.83 20.58
N LYS A 24 -3.54 11.65 21.50
CA LYS A 24 -4.96 11.95 21.29
C LYS A 24 -5.17 13.44 21.06
N ASP A 25 -4.67 14.28 21.96
CA ASP A 25 -4.89 15.73 21.93
C ASP A 25 -4.29 16.34 20.67
N VAL A 26 -3.10 15.89 20.26
CA VAL A 26 -2.43 16.37 19.05
C VAL A 26 -3.21 15.98 17.80
N VAL A 27 -3.63 14.72 17.68
CA VAL A 27 -4.35 14.27 16.48
C VAL A 27 -5.76 14.88 16.41
N GLU A 28 -6.47 15.02 17.53
CA GLU A 28 -7.75 15.74 17.59
C GLU A 28 -7.58 17.22 17.25
N LEU A 29 -6.51 17.88 17.73
CA LEU A 29 -6.21 19.26 17.35
C LEU A 29 -5.97 19.40 15.84
N LEU A 30 -5.31 18.42 15.22
CA LEU A 30 -4.94 18.49 13.80
C LEU A 30 -6.08 18.11 12.84
N LEU A 31 -6.88 17.10 13.19
CA LEU A 31 -7.90 16.53 12.30
C LEU A 31 -9.34 16.78 12.75
N GLY A 32 -9.59 17.07 14.03
CA GLY A 32 -10.93 17.20 14.61
C GLY A 32 -11.81 18.22 13.89
N TRP A 33 -11.26 19.40 13.61
CA TRP A 33 -11.96 20.46 12.89
C TRP A 33 -12.35 20.09 11.44
N ILE A 34 -11.70 19.07 10.86
CA ILE A 34 -12.05 18.52 9.54
C ILE A 34 -13.12 17.45 9.68
N THR A 35 -12.97 16.54 10.66
CA THR A 35 -13.95 15.48 10.91
C THR A 35 -15.30 16.00 11.43
N ASP A 36 -15.31 17.19 12.03
CA ASP A 36 -16.53 17.88 12.47
C ASP A 36 -17.36 18.45 11.30
N MET A 37 -16.80 18.47 10.09
CA MET A 37 -17.53 18.95 8.91
C MET A 37 -18.61 17.94 8.49
N PRO A 38 -19.88 18.38 8.28
CA PRO A 38 -20.97 17.47 7.92
C PRO A 38 -20.76 16.69 6.61
N SER A 39 -19.89 17.19 5.73
CA SER A 39 -19.54 16.54 4.46
C SER A 39 -18.44 15.47 4.59
N VAL A 40 -17.76 15.41 5.73
CA VAL A 40 -16.65 14.48 5.99
C VAL A 40 -17.22 13.29 6.75
N VAL A 41 -17.77 12.37 5.96
CA VAL A 41 -18.43 11.17 6.45
C VAL A 41 -17.68 9.93 6.01
N ASP A 42 -17.89 8.84 6.75
CA ASP A 42 -17.55 7.51 6.31
C ASP A 42 -18.44 7.06 5.14
N LYS A 43 -18.27 5.82 4.70
CA LYS A 43 -19.04 5.25 3.57
C LYS A 43 -20.53 5.09 3.87
N LYS A 44 -20.91 4.98 5.14
CA LYS A 44 -22.30 4.86 5.60
C LYS A 44 -22.96 6.22 5.81
N GLY A 45 -22.20 7.31 5.65
CA GLY A 45 -22.68 8.66 5.89
C GLY A 45 -22.60 9.10 7.36
N ASN A 46 -21.90 8.35 8.22
CA ASN A 46 -21.69 8.77 9.61
C ASN A 46 -20.45 9.68 9.74
N PRO A 47 -20.41 10.55 10.75
CA PRO A 47 -19.22 11.34 11.06
C PRO A 47 -18.01 10.44 11.36
N ILE A 48 -16.83 10.86 10.90
CA ILE A 48 -15.60 10.14 11.18
C ILE A 48 -15.18 10.38 12.64
N HIS A 49 -15.11 9.32 13.42
CA HIS A 49 -14.64 9.37 14.81
C HIS A 49 -13.15 9.04 14.91
N LEU A 50 -12.36 9.93 15.51
CA LEU A 50 -10.93 9.72 15.80
C LEU A 50 -10.76 8.78 17.02
N ALA A 51 -11.08 7.50 16.83
CA ALA A 51 -10.93 6.49 17.88
C ALA A 51 -9.45 6.32 18.29
N PRO A 52 -9.15 5.95 19.56
CA PRO A 52 -7.77 5.75 20.02
C PRO A 52 -6.94 4.77 19.17
N SER A 53 -7.59 3.75 18.58
CA SER A 53 -6.96 2.82 17.64
C SER A 53 -6.46 3.52 16.38
N LEU A 54 -7.33 4.31 15.73
CA LEU A 54 -7.01 5.08 14.53
C LEU A 54 -5.87 6.07 14.81
N ILE A 55 -5.93 6.78 15.94
CA ILE A 55 -4.88 7.72 16.36
C ILE A 55 -3.53 7.01 16.50
N SER A 56 -3.49 5.89 17.23
CA SER A 56 -2.29 5.07 17.40
C SER A 56 -1.75 4.58 16.06
N ASP A 57 -2.62 4.11 15.16
CA ASP A 57 -2.20 3.54 13.89
C ASP A 57 -1.74 4.62 12.89
N LEU A 58 -2.31 5.83 12.93
CA LEU A 58 -1.82 6.99 12.18
C LEU A 58 -0.40 7.37 12.62
N LEU A 59 -0.16 7.54 13.92
CA LEU A 59 1.15 7.95 14.45
C LEU A 59 2.23 6.87 14.29
N LYS A 60 1.83 5.59 14.31
CA LYS A 60 2.70 4.45 14.00
C LYS A 60 2.86 4.21 12.49
N ARG A 61 2.28 5.06 11.64
CA ARG A 61 2.35 4.95 10.18
C ARG A 61 1.89 3.57 9.67
N LYS A 62 0.88 2.99 10.32
CA LYS A 62 0.25 1.72 9.90
C LYS A 62 -0.92 1.95 8.96
N VAL A 63 -1.55 3.11 9.02
CA VAL A 63 -2.66 3.48 8.13
C VAL A 63 -2.39 4.85 7.54
N ASP A 64 -3.08 5.11 6.43
CA ASP A 64 -3.08 6.43 5.83
C ASP A 64 -4.11 7.34 6.51
N VAL A 65 -4.02 8.65 6.24
CA VAL A 65 -5.11 9.55 6.64
C VAL A 65 -6.39 9.13 5.87
N PRO A 66 -7.55 8.96 6.53
CA PRO A 66 -8.77 8.50 5.89
C PRO A 66 -9.12 9.26 4.61
N LYS A 67 -9.57 8.54 3.58
CA LYS A 67 -9.85 9.11 2.24
C LYS A 67 -10.82 10.29 2.27
N ALA A 68 -11.85 10.23 3.12
CA ALA A 68 -12.81 11.34 3.23
C ALA A 68 -12.14 12.63 3.75
N ILE A 69 -11.21 12.53 4.70
CA ILE A 69 -10.43 13.66 5.22
C ILE A 69 -9.51 14.19 4.11
N LYS A 70 -8.80 13.30 3.39
CA LYS A 70 -7.96 13.66 2.24
C LYS A 70 -8.77 14.41 1.18
N ASN A 71 -9.91 13.87 0.77
CA ASN A 71 -10.80 14.44 -0.24
C ASN A 71 -11.34 15.82 0.15
N ALA A 72 -11.66 16.03 1.43
CA ALA A 72 -12.04 17.34 1.94
C ALA A 72 -10.90 18.35 1.76
N CYS A 73 -9.66 17.94 2.02
CA CYS A 73 -8.45 18.77 2.02
C CYS A 73 -7.85 19.06 0.63
N THR A 74 -8.64 18.98 -0.44
CA THR A 74 -8.16 19.17 -1.83
C THR A 74 -8.32 20.60 -2.35
N THR A 75 -9.03 21.47 -1.63
CA THR A 75 -9.40 22.81 -2.12
C THR A 75 -8.53 23.92 -1.54
N ARG A 76 -8.41 25.05 -2.27
CA ARG A 76 -7.71 26.24 -1.75
C ARG A 76 -8.40 26.85 -0.54
N LYS A 77 -9.72 26.69 -0.44
CA LYS A 77 -10.52 27.09 0.73
C LYS A 77 -10.00 26.37 1.99
N MET A 78 -9.82 25.06 1.93
CA MET A 78 -9.31 24.28 3.06
C MET A 78 -7.90 24.68 3.48
N ILE A 79 -7.04 25.06 2.53
CA ILE A 79 -5.73 25.62 2.87
C ILE A 79 -5.88 26.88 3.72
N ASN A 80 -6.79 27.79 3.37
CA ASN A 80 -7.00 29.01 4.15
C ASN A 80 -7.63 28.73 5.52
N GLU A 81 -8.55 27.78 5.61
CA GLU A 81 -9.13 27.36 6.89
C GLU A 81 -8.09 26.71 7.79
N ALA A 82 -7.20 25.86 7.25
CA ALA A 82 -6.09 25.28 8.00
C ALA A 82 -5.13 26.33 8.56
N LYS A 83 -4.84 27.38 7.78
CA LYS A 83 -4.01 28.51 8.26
C LYS A 83 -4.68 29.24 9.43
N LYS A 84 -5.98 29.50 9.31
CA LYS A 84 -6.77 30.13 10.36
C LYS A 84 -6.79 29.26 11.62
N HIS A 85 -7.06 27.96 11.45
CA HIS A 85 -7.01 26.99 12.55
C HIS A 85 -5.63 26.96 13.21
N CYS A 86 -4.54 26.96 12.45
CA CYS A 86 -3.20 27.01 13.03
C CYS A 86 -2.96 28.28 13.84
N SER A 87 -3.37 29.45 13.33
CA SER A 87 -3.25 30.72 14.05
C SER A 87 -4.08 30.76 15.33
N ASP A 88 -5.32 30.26 15.29
CA ASP A 88 -6.29 30.41 16.38
C ASP A 88 -6.16 29.29 17.44
N MET A 89 -5.76 28.09 17.03
CA MET A 89 -5.83 26.88 17.85
C MET A 89 -4.51 26.13 18.00
N VAL A 90 -3.53 26.29 17.10
CA VAL A 90 -2.26 25.55 17.20
C VAL A 90 -1.16 26.41 17.82
N ILE A 91 -0.87 27.57 17.22
CA ILE A 91 0.17 28.51 17.69
C ILE A 91 -0.01 28.86 19.18
N PRO A 92 -1.22 29.15 19.71
CA PRO A 92 -1.39 29.50 21.12
C PRO A 92 -1.05 28.38 22.10
N PHE A 93 -1.03 27.12 21.65
CA PHE A 93 -0.68 25.96 22.46
C PHE A 93 0.79 25.55 22.34
N LEU A 94 1.56 26.22 21.47
CA LEU A 94 2.99 26.02 21.39
C LEU A 94 3.69 26.67 22.57
N ASN A 95 4.76 26.02 23.01
CA ASN A 95 5.67 26.57 23.98
C ASN A 95 6.61 27.57 23.27
N PRO A 96 6.53 28.87 23.57
CA PRO A 96 7.28 29.92 22.88
C PRO A 96 8.80 29.83 23.10
N VAL A 97 9.26 28.98 24.02
CA VAL A 97 10.70 28.78 24.29
C VAL A 97 11.31 27.74 23.37
N VAL A 98 10.53 26.76 22.90
CA VAL A 98 11.02 25.61 22.11
C VAL A 98 10.34 25.50 20.74
N SER A 99 9.39 26.38 20.42
CA SER A 99 8.71 26.43 19.12
C SER A 99 9.69 26.64 17.96
N ASP A 100 10.71 27.46 18.16
CA ASP A 100 11.69 27.78 17.12
C ASP A 100 12.49 26.53 16.71
N ASP A 101 12.88 25.70 17.68
CA ASP A 101 13.56 24.42 17.42
C ASP A 101 12.68 23.47 16.61
N MET A 102 11.38 23.44 16.89
CA MET A 102 10.40 22.68 16.12
C MET A 102 10.28 23.20 14.68
N PHE A 103 10.14 24.52 14.50
CA PHE A 103 10.03 25.12 13.16
C PHE A 103 11.28 24.86 12.32
N GLU A 104 12.46 24.99 12.92
CA GLU A 104 13.74 24.67 12.29
C GLU A 104 13.83 23.18 11.92
N ALA A 105 13.37 22.28 12.79
CA ALA A 105 13.33 20.85 12.51
C ALA A 105 12.37 20.50 11.37
N MET A 106 11.16 21.08 11.36
CA MET A 106 10.19 20.92 10.27
C MET A 106 10.73 21.50 8.95
N GLY A 107 11.36 22.69 8.98
CA GLY A 107 11.97 23.33 7.82
C GLY A 107 13.03 22.44 7.18
N ARG A 108 13.93 21.87 7.99
CA ARG A 108 14.92 20.89 7.53
C ARG A 108 14.28 19.63 6.96
N ALA A 109 13.25 19.08 7.61
CA ALA A 109 12.54 17.92 7.10
C ALA A 109 11.89 18.19 5.72
N VAL A 110 11.36 19.40 5.50
CA VAL A 110 10.84 19.81 4.18
C VAL A 110 11.96 19.91 3.14
N GLU A 111 13.11 20.48 3.50
CA GLU A 111 14.23 20.64 2.57
C GLU A 111 14.88 19.31 2.19
N ASP A 112 15.00 18.38 3.15
CA ASP A 112 15.63 17.08 2.95
C ASP A 112 14.70 16.05 2.25
N ASP A 113 13.39 16.28 2.22
CA ASP A 113 12.43 15.34 1.60
C ASP A 113 12.53 15.37 0.06
N GLU A 114 13.00 14.28 -0.54
CA GLU A 114 13.21 14.15 -1.99
C GLU A 114 11.92 14.19 -2.82
N ILE A 115 10.76 13.93 -2.20
CA ILE A 115 9.46 13.81 -2.88
C ILE A 115 8.75 15.17 -2.95
N ILE A 116 9.00 16.07 -2.00
CA ILE A 116 8.41 17.43 -2.03
C ILE A 116 8.96 18.19 -3.24
N ALA A 117 8.06 18.69 -4.09
CA ALA A 117 8.43 19.48 -5.26
C ALA A 117 9.21 20.74 -4.86
N ALA A 118 10.29 21.06 -5.59
CA ALA A 118 11.16 22.21 -5.31
C ALA A 118 10.41 23.54 -5.18
N LYS A 119 9.33 23.74 -5.95
CA LYS A 119 8.47 24.92 -5.83
C LYS A 119 7.79 25.00 -4.46
N LYS A 120 7.27 23.87 -3.96
CA LYS A 120 6.60 23.79 -2.66
C LYS A 120 7.60 24.01 -1.51
N LYS A 121 8.80 23.44 -1.60
CA LYS A 121 9.89 23.70 -0.64
C LYS A 121 10.18 25.20 -0.50
N LYS A 122 10.40 25.88 -1.64
CA LYS A 122 10.61 27.33 -1.66
C LYS A 122 9.43 28.11 -1.08
N GLU A 123 8.20 27.74 -1.44
CA GLU A 123 6.99 28.38 -0.87
C GLU A 123 6.93 28.25 0.65
N LEU A 124 7.27 27.08 1.21
CA LEU A 124 7.27 26.83 2.65
C LEU A 124 8.43 27.54 3.37
N ALA A 125 9.64 27.52 2.79
CA ALA A 125 10.81 28.21 3.33
C ALA A 125 10.58 29.72 3.45
N ILE A 126 9.99 30.35 2.42
CA ILE A 126 9.63 31.78 2.43
C ILE A 126 8.67 32.11 3.58
N LEU A 127 7.78 31.18 3.98
CA LEU A 127 6.86 31.43 5.10
C LEU A 127 7.61 31.44 6.44
N LEU A 128 8.54 30.52 6.64
CA LEU A 128 9.39 30.51 7.84
C LEU A 128 10.29 31.75 7.91
N GLU A 129 10.94 32.12 6.80
CA GLU A 129 11.80 33.31 6.73
C GLU A 129 11.07 34.62 7.02
N ASN A 130 9.77 34.68 6.76
CA ASN A 130 8.94 35.86 7.01
C ASN A 130 8.14 35.77 8.32
N GLU A 131 8.48 34.83 9.22
CA GLU A 131 7.79 34.62 10.51
C GLU A 131 6.28 34.36 10.36
N LYS A 132 5.88 33.76 9.23
CA LYS A 132 4.49 33.38 8.90
C LYS A 132 4.22 31.94 9.31
N GLU A 133 4.43 31.67 10.60
CA GLU A 133 4.39 30.35 11.20
C GLU A 133 3.03 29.66 11.04
N ALA A 134 1.93 30.38 11.30
CA ALA A 134 0.59 29.86 11.11
C ALA A 134 0.33 29.46 9.64
N GLU A 135 0.81 30.26 8.68
CA GLU A 135 0.67 29.94 7.28
C GLU A 135 1.56 28.78 6.82
N PHE A 136 2.73 28.64 7.42
CA PHE A 136 3.62 27.51 7.23
C PHE A 136 2.95 26.23 7.72
N LEU A 137 2.51 26.18 8.99
CA LEU A 137 1.85 25.02 9.59
C LEU A 137 0.58 24.64 8.83
N GLY A 138 -0.28 25.61 8.50
CA GLY A 138 -1.53 25.34 7.80
C GLY A 138 -1.31 24.77 6.39
N GLN A 139 -0.29 25.25 5.67
CA GLN A 139 0.05 24.69 4.35
C GLN A 139 0.70 23.31 4.47
N LEU A 140 1.58 23.14 5.45
CA LEU A 140 2.28 21.88 5.65
C LEU A 140 1.31 20.79 6.12
N LEU A 141 0.39 21.10 7.03
CA LEU A 141 -0.66 20.19 7.51
C LEU A 141 -1.50 19.65 6.35
N ILE A 142 -2.05 20.53 5.50
CA ILE A 142 -2.84 20.11 4.34
C ILE A 142 -1.98 19.30 3.35
N TYR A 143 -0.70 19.65 3.20
CA TYR A 143 0.21 18.89 2.35
C TYR A 143 0.42 17.47 2.89
N VAL A 144 0.76 17.29 4.17
CA VAL A 144 1.05 15.97 4.75
C VAL A 144 -0.20 15.11 4.92
N ILE A 145 -1.39 15.72 5.10
CA ILE A 145 -2.67 14.99 5.08
C ILE A 145 -2.86 14.28 3.74
N ASN A 146 -2.49 14.94 2.63
CA ASN A 146 -2.63 14.40 1.28
C ASN A 146 -1.47 13.47 0.85
N ARG A 147 -0.50 13.20 1.74
CA ARG A 147 0.59 12.26 1.46
C ARG A 147 0.28 10.85 1.96
N GLU A 148 1.05 9.87 1.44
CA GLU A 148 1.14 8.54 2.05
C GLU A 148 1.76 8.71 3.44
N ASN A 149 1.05 8.28 4.46
CA ASN A 149 1.52 8.28 5.83
C ASN A 149 2.14 6.93 6.19
N ARG A 150 1.67 5.85 5.56
CA ARG A 150 2.14 4.50 5.82
C ARG A 150 3.63 4.32 5.53
N ILE A 151 4.33 3.52 6.35
CA ILE A 151 5.69 3.08 6.01
C ILE A 151 5.58 2.09 4.84
N SER A 152 6.10 2.49 3.68
CA SER A 152 6.19 1.64 2.50
C SER A 152 7.53 0.88 2.51
N ASN A 153 7.50 -0.38 2.07
CA ASN A 153 8.61 -1.35 1.93
C ASN A 153 8.74 -2.44 3.01
N THR A 154 7.63 -2.92 3.57
CA THR A 154 7.62 -4.28 4.15
C THR A 154 7.83 -5.29 3.02
N PRO A 155 8.78 -6.25 3.13
CA PRO A 155 8.92 -7.30 2.14
C PRO A 155 7.67 -8.19 2.09
N VAL A 156 7.42 -8.81 0.94
CA VAL A 156 6.37 -9.83 0.81
C VAL A 156 6.70 -11.03 1.71
N VAL A 157 5.72 -11.46 2.51
CA VAL A 157 5.85 -12.62 3.40
C VAL A 157 5.48 -13.90 2.64
N SER A 158 6.24 -14.98 2.83
CA SER A 158 6.00 -16.24 2.12
C SER A 158 4.62 -16.87 2.38
N GLU A 159 4.07 -16.63 3.57
CA GLU A 159 2.75 -17.12 3.99
C GLU A 159 1.60 -16.54 3.17
N ASP A 160 1.80 -15.33 2.63
CA ASP A 160 0.79 -14.60 1.86
C ASP A 160 0.79 -15.01 0.37
N ILE A 161 1.85 -15.68 -0.11
CA ILE A 161 2.02 -16.06 -1.53
C ILE A 161 0.81 -16.83 -2.08
N PRO A 162 0.23 -17.83 -1.39
CA PRO A 162 -0.93 -18.54 -1.92
C PRO A 162 -2.13 -17.62 -2.14
N LEU A 163 -2.38 -16.69 -1.23
CA LEU A 163 -3.49 -15.73 -1.32
C LEU A 163 -3.24 -14.68 -2.42
N LEU A 164 -1.99 -14.27 -2.60
CA LEU A 164 -1.58 -13.39 -3.70
C LEU A 164 -1.75 -14.08 -5.05
N ALA A 165 -1.30 -15.34 -5.18
CA ALA A 165 -1.42 -16.11 -6.42
C ALA A 165 -2.89 -16.40 -6.78
N GLU A 166 -3.74 -16.60 -5.77
CA GLU A 166 -5.18 -16.74 -5.95
C GLU A 166 -5.79 -15.46 -6.55
N ALA A 167 -5.40 -14.30 -6.03
CA ALA A 167 -5.79 -12.98 -6.52
C ALA A 167 -5.03 -12.51 -7.76
N ASP A 168 -4.16 -13.35 -8.34
CA ASP A 168 -3.29 -13.01 -9.48
C ASP A 168 -2.41 -11.77 -9.25
N TYR A 169 -2.01 -11.55 -7.99
CA TYR A 169 -1.25 -10.37 -7.54
C TYR A 169 -1.94 -9.03 -7.80
N GLU A 170 -3.25 -9.03 -8.06
CA GLU A 170 -4.07 -7.85 -8.25
C GLU A 170 -5.16 -7.75 -7.19
N CYS A 171 -5.54 -6.52 -6.82
CA CYS A 171 -6.63 -6.33 -5.90
C CYS A 171 -7.95 -6.80 -6.52
N PRO A 172 -8.71 -7.70 -5.88
CA PRO A 172 -9.99 -8.19 -6.40
C PRO A 172 -11.06 -7.12 -6.64
N ILE A 173 -10.92 -5.96 -5.99
CA ILE A 173 -11.90 -4.86 -6.03
C ILE A 173 -11.54 -3.83 -7.10
N CYS A 174 -10.27 -3.42 -7.17
CA CYS A 174 -9.84 -2.33 -8.07
C CYS A 174 -8.76 -2.71 -9.09
N HIS A 175 -8.31 -3.97 -9.10
CA HIS A 175 -7.25 -4.49 -9.97
C HIS A 175 -5.89 -3.77 -9.82
N ALA A 176 -5.70 -3.00 -8.75
CA ALA A 176 -4.39 -2.41 -8.46
C ALA A 176 -3.38 -3.51 -8.11
N PRO A 177 -2.11 -3.38 -8.54
CA PRO A 177 -1.07 -4.36 -8.22
C PRO A 177 -0.84 -4.43 -6.71
N LEU A 178 -0.84 -5.66 -6.17
CA LEU A 178 -0.63 -5.93 -4.76
C LEU A 178 0.86 -5.94 -4.39
N VAL A 179 1.74 -6.24 -5.34
CA VAL A 179 3.19 -6.29 -5.12
C VAL A 179 3.88 -5.32 -6.07
N GLU A 180 4.83 -4.56 -5.54
CA GLU A 180 5.70 -3.68 -6.33
C GLU A 180 7.16 -4.11 -6.16
N TYR A 181 8.02 -3.81 -7.13
CA TYR A 181 9.45 -4.14 -7.06
C TYR A 181 10.27 -2.88 -6.83
N VAL A 182 10.90 -2.78 -5.66
CA VAL A 182 11.81 -1.67 -5.32
C VAL A 182 13.21 -2.24 -5.17
N LYS A 183 14.16 -1.77 -6.00
CA LYS A 183 15.55 -2.27 -6.02
C LYS A 183 15.63 -3.81 -6.09
N ASN A 184 14.82 -4.39 -6.97
CA ASN A 184 14.71 -5.85 -7.17
C ASN A 184 14.17 -6.64 -5.94
N THR A 185 13.60 -5.94 -4.95
CA THR A 185 12.95 -6.56 -3.79
C THR A 185 11.44 -6.40 -3.91
N PRO A 186 10.65 -7.50 -3.82
CA PRO A 186 9.20 -7.40 -3.84
C PRO A 186 8.70 -6.81 -2.53
N VAL A 187 8.00 -5.69 -2.61
CA VAL A 187 7.42 -4.96 -1.48
C VAL A 187 5.91 -5.15 -1.44
N LYS A 188 5.38 -5.26 -0.22
CA LYS A 188 3.97 -5.47 0.08
C LYS A 188 3.18 -4.17 -0.13
N LYS A 189 2.30 -4.11 -1.14
CA LYS A 189 1.27 -3.07 -1.36
C LYS A 189 -0.16 -3.60 -1.09
N TYR A 190 -0.26 -4.64 -0.26
CA TYR A 190 -1.50 -5.28 0.13
C TYR A 190 -1.61 -5.44 1.65
N GLU A 191 -2.78 -5.84 2.12
CA GLU A 191 -2.98 -6.49 3.42
C GLU A 191 -3.85 -7.73 3.25
N VAL A 192 -3.68 -8.69 4.17
CA VAL A 192 -4.50 -9.91 4.20
C VAL A 192 -5.55 -9.71 5.29
N VAL A 193 -6.81 -9.58 4.86
CA VAL A 193 -7.93 -9.38 5.77
C VAL A 193 -8.71 -10.67 5.96
N ASN A 194 -9.31 -10.83 7.14
CA ASN A 194 -10.26 -11.91 7.41
C ASN A 194 -11.64 -11.50 6.89
N ILE A 195 -12.16 -12.21 5.89
CA ILE A 195 -13.49 -11.97 5.31
C ILE A 195 -14.57 -12.06 6.39
N PHE A 196 -14.50 -13.04 7.28
CA PHE A 196 -15.30 -13.05 8.51
C PHE A 196 -14.44 -12.47 9.65
N PRO A 197 -14.81 -11.32 10.24
CA PRO A 197 -14.03 -10.66 11.28
C PRO A 197 -13.81 -11.55 12.51
N SER A 198 -12.60 -11.48 13.09
CA SER A 198 -12.24 -12.24 14.29
C SER A 198 -12.87 -11.65 15.56
N ASP A 199 -13.07 -10.33 15.59
CA ASP A 199 -13.65 -9.59 16.70
C ASP A 199 -14.97 -8.94 16.24
N ILE A 200 -16.08 -9.55 16.64
CA ILE A 200 -17.44 -9.12 16.25
C ILE A 200 -18.01 -8.12 17.29
N SER A 201 -17.21 -7.70 18.26
CA SER A 201 -17.67 -6.92 19.43
C SER A 201 -18.32 -5.57 19.06
N GLY A 202 -17.96 -4.98 17.91
CA GLY A 202 -18.55 -3.74 17.40
C GLY A 202 -19.70 -3.90 16.37
N CYS A 203 -19.80 -5.04 15.68
CA CYS A 203 -20.71 -5.22 14.51
C CYS A 203 -21.71 -6.38 14.69
N ALA A 204 -21.97 -6.78 15.94
CA ALA A 204 -22.66 -8.01 16.30
C ALA A 204 -24.09 -8.16 15.72
N SER A 205 -24.81 -7.08 15.43
CA SER A 205 -26.21 -7.15 14.97
C SER A 205 -26.35 -7.56 13.50
N GLU A 206 -25.48 -7.09 12.61
CA GLU A 206 -25.56 -7.41 11.17
C GLU A 206 -24.96 -8.79 10.86
N PHE A 207 -23.89 -9.15 11.56
CA PHE A 207 -23.22 -10.45 11.40
C PHE A 207 -23.91 -11.60 12.16
N ALA A 208 -24.89 -11.32 13.03
CA ALA A 208 -25.64 -12.35 13.77
C ALA A 208 -26.37 -13.34 12.85
N LEU A 209 -26.80 -12.90 11.66
CA LEU A 209 -27.51 -13.73 10.70
C LEU A 209 -26.57 -14.53 9.79
N ILE A 210 -25.26 -14.24 9.83
CA ILE A 210 -24.27 -14.88 8.97
C ILE A 210 -23.67 -16.07 9.71
N PRO A 211 -23.72 -17.30 9.15
CA PRO A 211 -23.15 -18.48 9.79
C PRO A 211 -21.65 -18.29 10.01
N ARG A 212 -21.22 -18.30 11.27
CA ARG A 212 -19.80 -18.23 11.61
C ARG A 212 -19.04 -19.41 10.96
N PRO A 213 -17.96 -19.15 10.22
CA PRO A 213 -17.14 -20.21 9.64
C PRO A 213 -16.61 -21.16 10.71
N LYS A 214 -16.59 -22.47 10.41
CA LYS A 214 -16.07 -23.51 11.34
C LYS A 214 -14.61 -23.26 11.74
N ARG A 215 -13.82 -22.62 10.88
CA ARG A 215 -12.44 -22.22 11.12
C ARG A 215 -12.25 -20.79 10.63
N VAL A 216 -12.20 -19.84 11.57
CA VAL A 216 -12.03 -18.41 11.26
C VAL A 216 -10.64 -18.12 10.71
N ASP A 217 -9.63 -18.88 11.16
CA ASP A 217 -8.23 -18.71 10.71
C ASP A 217 -7.89 -19.47 9.42
N ALA A 218 -8.88 -20.11 8.78
CA ALA A 218 -8.63 -20.85 7.56
C ALA A 218 -8.28 -19.91 6.39
N PRO A 219 -7.41 -20.33 5.44
CA PRO A 219 -7.12 -19.56 4.23
C PRO A 219 -8.37 -19.22 3.40
N ALA A 220 -9.41 -20.05 3.47
CA ALA A 220 -10.71 -19.81 2.85
C ALA A 220 -11.49 -18.62 3.44
N ASN A 221 -11.07 -18.11 4.59
CA ASN A 221 -11.60 -16.91 5.23
C ASN A 221 -10.65 -15.71 5.08
N ARG A 222 -9.55 -15.84 4.33
CA ARG A 222 -8.55 -14.78 4.15
C ARG A 222 -8.52 -14.33 2.69
N ILE A 223 -8.37 -13.03 2.46
CA ILE A 223 -8.24 -12.47 1.12
C ILE A 223 -7.20 -11.36 1.11
N ALA A 224 -6.37 -11.33 0.07
CA ALA A 224 -5.41 -10.25 -0.14
C ALA A 224 -6.10 -9.10 -0.88
N LEU A 225 -6.09 -7.91 -0.28
CA LEU A 225 -6.64 -6.69 -0.88
C LEU A 225 -5.54 -5.62 -0.93
N CYS A 226 -5.65 -4.64 -1.82
CA CYS A 226 -4.77 -3.48 -1.72
C CYS A 226 -5.03 -2.77 -0.39
N ARG A 227 -4.02 -2.04 0.09
CA ARG A 227 -4.04 -1.40 1.41
C ARG A 227 -5.30 -0.58 1.64
N ASP A 228 -5.71 0.18 0.64
CA ASP A 228 -6.93 1.00 0.67
C ASP A 228 -8.20 0.21 0.99
N HIS A 229 -8.46 -0.86 0.24
CA HIS A 229 -9.69 -1.64 0.43
C HIS A 229 -9.61 -2.52 1.68
N ALA A 230 -8.41 -2.95 2.07
CA ALA A 230 -8.21 -3.66 3.32
C ALA A 230 -8.52 -2.77 4.54
N GLU A 231 -7.92 -1.57 4.59
CA GLU A 231 -8.12 -0.61 5.67
C GLU A 231 -9.60 -0.23 5.79
N GLU A 232 -10.22 0.08 4.66
CA GLU A 232 -11.63 0.42 4.58
C GLU A 232 -12.54 -0.67 5.14
N TYR A 233 -12.22 -1.93 4.84
CA TYR A 233 -12.94 -3.09 5.35
C TYR A 233 -12.67 -3.36 6.83
N GLU A 234 -11.43 -3.21 7.29
CA GLU A 234 -11.03 -3.44 8.68
C GLU A 234 -11.59 -2.40 9.65
N ILE A 235 -11.74 -1.15 9.21
CA ILE A 235 -12.29 -0.06 10.04
C ILE A 235 -13.76 -0.33 10.37
N GLU A 236 -14.58 -0.71 9.37
CA GLU A 236 -16.00 -0.92 9.57
C GLU A 236 -16.57 -2.01 8.64
N PRO A 237 -16.38 -3.30 8.97
CA PRO A 237 -16.89 -4.38 8.15
C PRO A 237 -18.42 -4.40 8.17
N THR A 238 -19.05 -4.46 7.01
CA THR A 238 -20.51 -4.59 6.87
C THR A 238 -20.91 -6.00 6.42
N ALA A 239 -22.17 -6.38 6.66
CA ALA A 239 -22.70 -7.63 6.14
C ALA A 239 -22.70 -7.66 4.59
N GLU A 240 -22.90 -6.51 3.94
CA GLU A 240 -22.84 -6.41 2.48
C GLU A 240 -21.41 -6.62 1.97
N ASP A 241 -20.43 -5.95 2.59
CA ASP A 241 -19.01 -6.13 2.24
C ASP A 241 -18.55 -7.57 2.47
N TYR A 242 -19.04 -8.23 3.53
CA TYR A 242 -18.80 -9.66 3.75
C TYR A 242 -19.27 -10.51 2.57
N VAL A 243 -20.52 -10.31 2.12
CA VAL A 243 -21.10 -11.10 1.01
C VAL A 243 -20.28 -10.87 -0.26
N GLN A 244 -19.94 -9.62 -0.56
CA GLN A 244 -19.13 -9.28 -1.72
C GLN A 244 -17.73 -9.90 -1.67
N LEU A 245 -17.02 -9.78 -0.55
CA LEU A 245 -15.69 -10.37 -0.37
C LEU A 245 -15.75 -11.91 -0.41
N ARG A 246 -16.82 -12.52 0.11
CA ARG A 246 -17.04 -13.96 0.05
C ARG A 246 -17.24 -14.44 -1.38
N GLU A 247 -18.11 -13.78 -2.14
CA GLU A 247 -18.33 -14.10 -3.56
C GLU A 247 -17.07 -13.87 -4.40
N MET A 248 -16.31 -12.80 -4.13
CA MET A 248 -15.01 -12.58 -4.75
C MET A 248 -14.04 -13.71 -4.42
N LYS A 249 -13.93 -14.09 -3.15
CA LYS A 249 -13.05 -15.18 -2.69
C LYS A 249 -13.39 -16.50 -3.38
N ASP A 250 -14.66 -16.88 -3.42
CA ASP A 250 -15.08 -18.15 -4.01
C ASP A 250 -14.78 -18.17 -5.53
N ARG A 251 -14.95 -17.03 -6.23
CA ARG A 251 -14.56 -16.89 -7.65
C ARG A 251 -13.06 -17.00 -7.86
N LEU A 252 -12.25 -16.32 -7.04
CA LEU A 252 -10.78 -16.36 -7.13
C LEU A 252 -10.24 -17.76 -6.84
N SER A 253 -10.73 -18.42 -5.79
CA SER A 253 -10.36 -19.79 -5.44
C SER A 253 -10.66 -20.76 -6.60
N ALA A 254 -11.84 -20.66 -7.21
CA ALA A 254 -12.22 -21.51 -8.33
C ALA A 254 -11.35 -21.26 -9.58
N ALA A 255 -11.11 -19.99 -9.92
CA ALA A 255 -10.25 -19.62 -11.04
C ALA A 255 -8.81 -20.08 -10.82
N TYR A 256 -8.30 -19.93 -9.60
CA TYR A 256 -6.95 -20.38 -9.24
C TYR A 256 -6.80 -21.89 -9.34
N SER A 257 -7.76 -22.67 -8.81
CA SER A 257 -7.75 -24.14 -8.94
C SER A 257 -7.68 -24.56 -10.41
N LEU A 258 -8.48 -23.95 -11.28
CA LEU A 258 -8.47 -24.25 -12.71
C LEU A 258 -7.13 -23.92 -13.37
N ARG A 259 -6.50 -22.78 -12.99
CA ARG A 259 -5.17 -22.41 -13.50
C ARG A 259 -4.10 -23.41 -13.08
N VAL A 260 -4.16 -23.90 -11.85
CA VAL A 260 -3.24 -24.94 -11.34
C VAL A 260 -3.43 -26.23 -12.13
N ASP A 261 -4.67 -26.70 -12.28
CA ASP A 261 -4.99 -27.93 -13.03
C ASP A 261 -4.52 -27.86 -14.49
N ILE A 262 -4.69 -26.70 -15.16
CA ILE A 262 -4.23 -26.48 -16.53
C ILE A 262 -2.69 -26.51 -16.62
N ASN A 263 -2.01 -25.85 -15.67
CA ASN A 263 -0.55 -25.81 -15.66
C ASN A 263 0.04 -27.19 -15.37
N ASP A 264 -0.56 -27.97 -14.48
CA ASP A 264 -0.13 -29.33 -14.18
C ASP A 264 -0.26 -30.22 -15.43
N ALA A 265 -1.38 -30.13 -16.16
CA ALA A 265 -1.55 -30.86 -17.41
C ALA A 265 -0.51 -30.45 -18.48
N ALA A 266 -0.21 -29.15 -18.62
CA ALA A 266 0.79 -28.67 -19.55
C ALA A 266 2.21 -29.17 -19.20
N LEU A 267 2.55 -29.19 -17.91
CA LEU A 267 3.83 -29.73 -17.43
C LEU A 267 3.95 -31.24 -17.71
N GLU A 268 2.87 -32.01 -17.54
CA GLU A 268 2.85 -33.44 -17.88
C GLU A 268 3.14 -33.68 -19.37
N ASP A 269 2.52 -32.89 -20.26
CA ASP A 269 2.76 -32.96 -21.71
C ASP A 269 4.22 -32.61 -22.07
N GLU A 270 4.80 -31.57 -21.45
CA GLU A 270 6.20 -31.18 -21.64
C GLU A 270 7.18 -32.27 -21.17
N ILE A 271 6.95 -32.85 -19.99
CA ILE A 271 7.75 -33.97 -19.47
C ILE A 271 7.69 -35.14 -20.44
N GLN A 272 6.50 -35.47 -20.94
CA GLN A 272 6.32 -36.57 -21.86
C GLN A 272 7.03 -36.31 -23.20
N SER A 273 7.00 -35.09 -23.71
CA SER A 273 7.77 -34.67 -24.89
C SER A 273 9.29 -34.84 -24.69
N VAL A 274 9.82 -34.40 -23.55
CA VAL A 274 11.25 -34.56 -23.21
C VAL A 274 11.61 -36.05 -23.10
N LEU A 275 10.78 -36.86 -22.42
CA LEU A 275 11.00 -38.32 -22.30
C LEU A 275 10.99 -39.01 -23.67
N TYR A 276 10.08 -38.65 -24.57
CA TYR A 276 10.09 -39.16 -25.94
C TYR A 276 11.33 -38.71 -26.71
N GLY A 277 11.76 -37.45 -26.56
CA GLY A 277 13.00 -36.93 -27.16
C GLY A 277 14.25 -37.69 -26.69
N LEU A 278 14.34 -37.93 -25.38
CA LEU A 278 15.44 -38.71 -24.78
C LEU A 278 15.42 -40.17 -25.22
N SER A 279 14.25 -40.82 -25.21
CA SER A 279 14.08 -42.20 -25.68
C SER A 279 14.46 -42.37 -27.16
N ARG A 280 14.16 -41.37 -27.99
CA ARG A 280 14.52 -41.34 -29.40
C ARG A 280 16.02 -41.14 -29.64
N ASN A 281 16.69 -40.38 -28.77
CA ASN A 281 18.14 -40.24 -28.80
C ASN A 281 18.88 -41.48 -28.28
N ASN A 282 18.30 -42.20 -27.31
CA ASN A 282 18.91 -43.42 -26.76
C ASN A 282 19.00 -44.56 -27.81
N ARG A 283 18.03 -44.67 -28.72
CA ARG A 283 18.06 -45.65 -29.83
C ARG A 283 19.13 -45.36 -30.91
N ARG A 284 19.65 -44.13 -31.00
CA ARG A 284 20.74 -43.78 -31.91
C ARG A 284 22.12 -44.24 -31.39
N TYR A 285 22.29 -44.36 -30.07
CA TYR A 285 23.55 -44.85 -29.49
C TYR A 285 23.68 -46.38 -29.54
N GLU A 286 22.56 -47.12 -29.53
CA GLU A 286 22.57 -48.58 -29.63
C GLU A 286 22.78 -49.11 -31.07
N THR A 287 22.63 -48.26 -32.09
CA THR A 287 22.74 -48.65 -33.52
C THR A 287 24.01 -48.14 -34.23
N GLY A 288 24.87 -47.37 -33.56
CA GLY A 288 26.11 -46.81 -34.15
C GLY A 288 27.38 -47.68 -34.00
N GLY A 289 27.26 -48.90 -33.48
CA GLY A 289 28.39 -49.75 -33.11
C GLY A 289 28.76 -50.84 -34.13
N ALA A 290 28.67 -50.62 -35.45
CA ALA A 290 29.33 -51.49 -36.43
C ALA A 290 29.28 -50.92 -37.87
N SER A 291 30.34 -50.24 -38.32
CA SER A 291 31.05 -50.59 -39.57
C SER A 291 32.17 -49.58 -39.86
N ALA A 292 33.35 -50.13 -40.14
CA ALA A 292 34.52 -49.45 -40.67
C ALA A 292 34.32 -49.09 -42.15
N GLY A 293 34.98 -48.02 -42.64
CA GLY A 293 35.25 -47.87 -44.06
C GLY A 293 35.53 -46.46 -44.57
N CYS A 294 36.83 -46.14 -44.71
CA CYS A 294 37.43 -45.32 -45.78
C CYS A 294 37.14 -43.81 -45.89
N ILE A 295 38.11 -43.02 -45.41
CA ILE A 295 38.90 -41.98 -46.12
C ILE A 295 38.21 -41.21 -47.27
N ALA A 296 38.08 -39.88 -47.13
CA ALA A 296 38.69 -38.92 -48.06
C ALA A 296 38.73 -37.50 -47.48
N VAL A 297 39.92 -36.91 -47.56
CA VAL A 297 40.30 -35.54 -47.22
C VAL A 297 40.01 -34.63 -48.42
N ARG A 298 39.41 -33.44 -48.22
CA ARG A 298 40.01 -32.13 -48.59
C ARG A 298 39.09 -30.92 -48.29
N PRO A 299 39.67 -29.71 -48.12
CA PRO A 299 39.05 -28.57 -47.46
C PRO A 299 38.79 -27.35 -48.39
N GLU A 300 38.32 -26.26 -47.77
CA GLU A 300 38.40 -24.83 -48.15
C GLU A 300 37.40 -24.23 -49.16
N ASN A 301 36.61 -23.25 -48.66
CA ASN A 301 36.60 -21.82 -49.02
C ASN A 301 35.32 -21.18 -48.44
N SER A 302 35.35 -20.34 -47.41
CA SER A 302 35.86 -18.97 -47.28
C SER A 302 35.24 -17.95 -48.26
N SER A 303 34.65 -16.92 -47.65
CA SER A 303 34.41 -15.55 -48.09
C SER A 303 33.38 -15.29 -49.20
N GLY A 304 32.34 -14.56 -48.83
CA GLY A 304 31.37 -13.91 -49.72
C GLY A 304 30.22 -13.23 -48.96
N GLU A 305 30.54 -12.19 -48.19
CA GLU A 305 29.62 -11.08 -47.85
C GLU A 305 29.16 -10.33 -49.12
N PRO A 306 28.26 -9.31 -49.08
CA PRO A 306 27.29 -8.86 -48.05
C PRO A 306 25.89 -8.55 -48.67
N LEU A 307 24.95 -7.98 -47.89
CA LEU A 307 23.81 -7.08 -48.25
C LEU A 307 23.04 -6.81 -46.93
N VAL A 308 23.26 -5.72 -46.18
CA VAL A 308 22.74 -4.32 -46.27
C VAL A 308 21.22 -4.19 -46.47
N GLU A 309 20.64 -3.30 -45.65
CA GLU A 309 19.27 -2.70 -45.67
C GLU A 309 18.23 -3.52 -44.88
N GLU A 310 17.47 -2.99 -43.90
CA GLU A 310 17.09 -1.62 -43.49
C GLU A 310 16.76 -1.62 -41.97
#